data_AF-A0A947RUD3-F1
#
_entry.id   AF-A0A947RUD3-F1
#
_cell.length_a   1.000
_cell.length_b   1.000
_cell.length_c   1.000
_cell.angle_alpha   90.00
_cell.angle_beta   90.00
_cell.angle_gamma   90.00
#
_symmetry.space_group_name_H-M   'P 1'
#
loop_
_entity.id
_entity.type
_entity.pdbx_description
1 polymer ?
#
loop_
_entity_poly.entity_id
_entity_poly.type
_entity_poly.pdbx_seq_one_letter_code
_entity_poly.pdbx_strand_id
1 'polypeptide(L)' 'MSEYICPHCGKPIYDDEALLCLYCGENLERGVGTLGKMRYSNHWTVVAIVVGLTLISFIVLMMR' A
#
# COMPACT_ATOMS: atom_id res chain seq x y z
N MET A 1 6.64 14.74 -12.09
CA MET A 1 7.46 13.89 -11.20
C MET A 1 8.12 14.80 -10.20
N SER A 2 7.85 14.60 -8.91
CA SER A 2 8.50 15.33 -7.83
C SER A 2 9.95 14.89 -7.72
N GLU A 3 10.88 15.76 -8.10
CA GLU A 3 12.31 15.49 -7.90
C GLU A 3 12.64 15.73 -6.42
N TYR A 4 12.62 14.65 -5.65
CA TYR A 4 12.95 14.71 -4.22
C TYR A 4 14.45 14.46 -4.03
N ILE A 5 15.19 15.37 -3.38
CA ILE A 5 16.65 15.24 -3.20
C ILE A 5 16.96 14.56 -1.87
N CYS A 6 17.72 13.46 -1.88
CA CYS A 6 18.13 12.75 -0.67
C CYS A 6 18.91 13.68 0.28
N PRO A 7 18.52 13.81 1.57
CA PRO A 7 19.20 14.70 2.50
C PRO A 7 20.58 14.19 2.92
N HIS A 8 20.84 12.88 2.78
CA HIS A 8 22.11 12.26 3.14
C HIS A 8 23.16 12.33 2.02
N CYS A 9 22.76 12.11 0.77
CA CYS A 9 23.71 12.01 -0.35
C CYS A 9 23.54 13.05 -1.46
N GLY A 10 22.52 13.90 -1.36
CA GLY A 10 22.26 14.97 -2.34
C GLY A 10 21.84 14.47 -3.72
N LYS A 11 21.59 13.17 -3.91
CA LYS A 11 21.13 12.63 -5.19
C LYS A 11 19.61 12.74 -5.34
N PRO A 12 19.12 12.97 -6.58
CA PRO A 12 17.69 13.00 -6.85
C PRO A 12 17.08 11.59 -6.73
N ILE A 13 15.88 11.54 -6.17
CA ILE A 13 15.06 10.36 -6.01
C ILE A 13 13.84 10.59 -6.89
N TYR A 14 13.66 9.68 -7.85
CA TYR A 14 12.61 9.75 -8.85
C TYR A 14 11.36 8.96 -8.46
N ASP A 15 11.44 8.21 -7.37
CA ASP A 15 10.38 7.32 -6.89
C ASP A 15 9.92 7.79 -5.51
N ASP A 16 8.73 8.39 -5.49
CA ASP A 16 8.14 8.99 -4.28
C ASP A 16 7.78 7.91 -3.23
N GLU A 17 7.73 6.63 -3.63
CA GLU A 17 7.41 5.48 -2.78
C GLU A 17 8.69 4.77 -2.28
N ALA A 18 9.89 5.25 -2.64
CA ALA A 18 11.16 4.65 -2.23
C ALA A 18 11.43 4.83 -0.72
N LEU A 19 11.42 3.70 0.00
CA LEU A 19 11.76 3.58 1.43
C LEU A 19 13.25 3.77 1.70
N LEU A 20 14.10 3.42 0.73
CA LEU A 20 15.56 3.50 0.82
C LEU A 20 16.12 4.28 -0.36
N CYS A 21 17.22 5.00 -0.12
CA CYS A 21 17.92 5.64 -1.20
C CYS A 21 18.71 4.58 -1.97
N LEU A 22 18.42 4.38 -3.26
CA LEU A 22 19.19 3.44 -4.11
C LEU A 22 20.68 3.76 -4.18
N TYR A 23 21.07 4.99 -3.87
CA TYR A 23 22.44 5.45 -4.02
C TYR A 23 23.28 5.35 -2.75
N CYS A 24 22.75 5.80 -1.61
CA CYS A 24 23.49 5.78 -0.34
C CYS A 24 23.05 4.69 0.61
N GLY A 25 21.96 3.97 0.31
CA GLY A 25 21.43 2.92 1.18
C GLY A 25 20.80 3.43 2.47
N GLU A 26 20.73 4.76 2.65
CA GLU A 26 20.11 5.35 3.82
C GLU A 26 18.59 5.20 3.75
N ASN A 27 17.98 4.91 4.90
CA ASN A 27 16.54 4.85 5.04
C ASN A 27 15.97 6.24 4.81
N LEU A 28 15.13 6.41 3.81
CA LEU A 28 14.35 7.63 3.70
C LEU A 28 13.25 7.54 4.76
N GLU A 29 13.36 8.35 5.81
CA GLU A 29 12.30 8.51 6.83
C GLU A 29 10.97 9.03 6.25
N ARG A 30 10.91 9.26 4.93
CA ARG A 30 9.68 9.52 4.15
C ARG A 30 8.94 8.27 3.75
N GLY A 31 9.56 7.10 3.90
CA GLY A 31 8.98 5.80 3.64
C GLY A 31 7.94 5.44 4.69
N VAL A 32 6.70 5.87 4.40
CA VAL A 32 5.45 5.43 5.02
C VAL A 32 5.31 5.72 6.52
N GLY A 33 4.73 6.88 6.82
CA GLY A 33 3.70 6.90 7.86
C GLY A 33 2.71 5.76 7.62
N THR A 34 1.99 5.34 8.65
CA THR A 34 0.99 4.25 8.68
C THR A 34 0.04 4.10 7.47
N LEU A 35 0.00 5.08 6.55
CA LEU A 35 -0.63 5.07 5.23
C LEU A 35 -0.06 4.07 4.19
N GLY A 36 1.18 3.57 4.32
CA GLY A 36 1.71 2.54 3.40
C GLY A 36 0.94 1.20 3.51
N LYS A 37 0.40 0.90 4.70
CA LYS A 37 -0.50 -0.24 4.91
C LYS A 37 -1.87 -0.03 4.25
N MET A 38 -2.20 1.20 3.86
CA MET A 38 -3.54 1.53 3.37
C MET A 38 -3.67 1.44 1.86
N ARG A 39 -2.58 1.38 1.08
CA ARG A 39 -2.67 1.09 -0.36
C ARG A 39 -2.98 -0.38 -0.67
N TYR A 40 -2.96 -1.24 0.36
CA TYR A 40 -3.60 -2.58 0.40
C TYR A 40 -4.97 -2.56 1.12
N SER A 41 -5.59 -1.39 1.35
CA SER A 41 -6.88 -1.30 2.05
C SER A 41 -8.07 -1.54 1.11
N ASN A 42 -8.03 -1.11 -0.16
CA ASN A 42 -9.16 -1.34 -1.06
C ASN A 42 -9.29 -2.80 -1.50
N HIS A 43 -8.19 -3.49 -1.82
CA HIS A 43 -8.26 -4.89 -2.23
C HIS A 43 -8.84 -5.78 -1.11
N TRP A 44 -8.41 -5.59 0.14
CA TRP A 44 -8.87 -6.42 1.24
C TRP A 44 -10.35 -6.19 1.58
N THR A 45 -10.82 -4.94 1.54
CA THR A 45 -12.24 -4.61 1.73
C THR A 45 -13.11 -5.17 0.61
N VAL A 46 -12.69 -5.06 -0.65
CA VAL A 46 -13.44 -5.62 -1.79
C VAL A 46 -13.52 -7.15 -1.69
N VAL A 47 -12.43 -7.82 -1.33
CA VAL A 47 -12.42 -9.28 -1.12
C VAL A 47 -13.38 -9.68 0.01
N ALA A 48 -13.36 -8.97 1.14
CA ALA A 48 -14.26 -9.25 2.26
C ALA A 48 -15.73 -9.10 1.88
N ILE A 49 -16.09 -8.07 1.10
CA ILE A 49 -17.46 -7.85 0.62
C ILE A 49 -17.90 -8.97 -0.32
N VAL A 50 -17.06 -9.32 -1.31
CA VAL A 50 -17.38 -10.38 -2.29
C VAL A 50 -17.57 -11.72 -1.60
N VAL A 51 -16.67 -12.10 -0.68
CA VAL A 51 -16.77 -13.34 0.10
C VAL A 51 -18.00 -13.33 1.00
N GLY A 52 -18.31 -12.20 1.63
CA GLY A 52 -19.52 -12.07 2.44
C GLY A 52 -20.80 -12.29 1.62
N LEU A 53 -20.90 -11.68 0.44
CA LEU A 53 -22.06 -11.83 -0.44
C LEU A 53 -22.24 -13.26 -0.96
N THR A 54 -21.15 -13.95 -1.32
CA THR A 54 -21.23 -15.35 -1.76
C THR A 54 -21.67 -16.28 -0.64
N LEU A 55 -21.15 -16.09 0.59
CA LEU A 55 -21.56 -16.87 1.75
C LEU A 55 -23.02 -16.63 2.14
N ILE A 56 -23.47 -15.37 2.15
CA ILE A 56 -24.87 -15.02 2.44
C ILE A 56 -25.82 -15.68 1.43
N SER A 57 -25.50 -15.60 0.13
CA SER A 57 -26.29 -16.24 -0.92
C SER A 57 -26.38 -17.77 -0.73
N PHE A 58 -25.26 -18.41 -0.36
CA PHE A 58 -25.21 -19.85 -0.09
C PHE A 58 -26.06 -20.25 1.14
N ILE A 59 -26.01 -19.45 2.20
CA ILE A 59 -26.83 -19.69 3.41
C ILE A 59 -28.32 -19.55 3.09
N VAL A 60 -28.72 -18.54 2.32
CA VAL A 60 -30.12 -18.36 1.90
C VAL A 60 -30.61 -19.53 1.05
N LEU A 61 -29.76 -20.06 0.17
CA LEU A 61 -30.06 -21.27 -0.60
C LEU A 61 -30.22 -22.51 0.29
N MET A 62 -29.39 -22.67 1.32
CA MET A 62 -29.48 -23.78 2.28
C MET A 62 -30.68 -23.70 3.22
N MET A 63 -31.16 -22.48 3.52
CA MET A 63 -32.33 -22.25 4.37
C MET A 63 -33.67 -22.36 3.61
N ARG A 64 -33.62 -22.54 2.30
CA ARG A 64 -34.79 -22.64 1.42
C ARG A 64 -35.06 -24.08 1.05
#